data_AF-A0A954S9V4-F1
#
_entry.id   AF-A0A954S9V4-F1
#
_cell.length_a   1.000
_cell.length_b   1.000
_cell.length_c   1.000
_cell.angle_alpha   90.00
_cell.angle_beta   90.00
_cell.angle_gamma   90.00
#
_symmetry.space_group_name_H-M   'P 1'
#
loop_
_entity.id
_entity.type
_entity.pdbx_description
1 polymer ?
#
loop_
_entity_poly.entity_id
_entity_poly.type
_entity_poly.pdbx_seq_one_letter_code
_entity_poly.pdbx_strand_id
1 'polypeptide(L)' 'MRDLFNAVRYVVRTGIQWRYLPHDFPPWSAVDQQARRWLHAGVFKTIAHDLRIITGST' A
#
# COMPACT_ATOMS: atom_id res chain seq x y z
N MET A 1 5.38 -0.30 10.70
CA MET A 1 5.11 0.06 9.28
C MET A 1 4.83 -1.14 8.37
N ARG A 2 5.57 -2.25 8.50
CA ARG A 2 5.41 -3.44 7.62
C ARG A 2 3.98 -3.99 7.58
N ASP A 3 3.30 -4.07 8.72
CA ASP A 3 1.95 -4.67 8.79
C ASP A 3 0.88 -3.83 8.09
N LEU A 4 0.97 -2.50 8.19
CA LEU A 4 0.10 -1.59 7.43
C LEU A 4 0.32 -1.75 5.93
N PHE A 5 1.58 -1.87 5.50
CA PHE A 5 1.90 -2.08 4.09
C PHE A 5 1.41 -3.45 3.60
N ASN A 6 1.59 -4.50 4.41
CA ASN A 6 1.08 -5.84 4.12
C ASN A 6 -0.45 -5.84 4.00
N ALA A 7 -1.17 -5.13 4.87
CA ALA A 7 -2.61 -4.98 4.81
C ALA A 7 -3.06 -4.25 3.53
N VAL A 8 -2.41 -3.14 3.17
CA VAL A 8 -2.69 -2.43 1.90
C VAL A 8 -2.45 -3.34 0.71
N ARG A 9 -1.33 -4.07 0.68
CA ARG A 9 -1.02 -5.03 -0.39
C ARG A 9 -2.05 -6.17 -0.44
N TYR A 10 -2.53 -6.64 0.70
CA TYR A 10 -3.56 -7.65 0.77
C TYR A 10 -4.83 -7.17 0.08
N VAL A 11 -5.34 -5.99 0.46
CA VAL A 11 -6.55 -5.38 -0.10
C VAL A 11 -6.42 -5.15 -1.62
N VAL A 12 -5.29 -4.61 -2.08
CA VAL A 12 -5.04 -4.38 -3.51
C VAL A 12 -4.99 -5.69 -4.30
N ARG A 13 -4.43 -6.75 -3.72
CA ARG A 13 -4.30 -8.07 -4.37
C ARG A 13 -5.61 -8.84 -4.43
N THR A 14 -6.44 -8.75 -3.40
CA THR A 14 -7.69 -9.54 -3.30
C THR A 14 -8.92 -8.76 -3.76
N GLY A 15 -8.85 -7.42 -3.84
CA GLY A 15 -9.96 -6.57 -4.24
C GLY A 15 -11.07 -6.44 -3.18
N ILE A 16 -10.84 -6.91 -1.95
CA ILE A 16 -11.84 -6.84 -0.88
C ILE A 16 -12.06 -5.39 -0.42
N GLN A 17 -13.21 -5.11 0.17
CA GLN A 17 -13.42 -3.82 0.83
C GLN A 17 -12.59 -3.74 2.12
N TRP A 18 -12.12 -2.55 2.48
CA TRP A 18 -11.36 -2.32 3.71
C TRP A 18 -12.04 -2.86 4.97
N ARG A 19 -13.38 -2.78 5.05
CA ARG A 19 -14.16 -3.26 6.20
C ARG A 19 -14.16 -4.78 6.36
N TYR A 20 -13.76 -5.52 5.33
CA TYR A 20 -13.64 -6.98 5.35
C TYR A 20 -12.20 -7.45 5.59
N LEU A 21 -11.31 -6.55 6.01
CA LEU A 21 -9.93 -6.90 6.32
C LEU A 21 -9.90 -7.94 7.47
N PRO A 22 -9.15 -9.04 7.34
CA PRO A 22 -8.99 -10.03 8.40
C PRO A 22 -8.46 -9.44 9.70
N HIS A 23 -8.87 -10.02 10.83
CA HIS A 23 -8.48 -9.57 12.17
C HIS A 23 -6.97 -9.73 12.49
N ASP A 24 -6.25 -10.52 11.71
CA ASP A 24 -4.78 -10.66 11.82
C ASP A 24 -4.02 -9.41 11.34
N PHE A 25 -4.71 -8.50 10.64
CA PHE A 25 -4.14 -7.22 10.21
C PHE A 25 -4.49 -6.08 11.19
N PRO A 26 -3.74 -4.96 11.14
CA PRO A 26 -4.10 -3.75 11.86
C PRO A 26 -5.53 -3.29 11.51
N PRO A 27 -6.21 -2.55 12.42
CA PRO A 27 -7.57 -2.06 12.19
C PRO A 27 -7.72 -1.36 10.83
N TRP A 28 -8.79 -1.70 10.10
CA TRP A 28 -9.01 -1.20 8.74
C TRP A 28 -8.94 0.32 8.63
N SER A 29 -9.39 1.04 9.67
CA SER A 29 -9.37 2.51 9.72
C SER A 29 -7.95 3.07 9.73
N ALA A 30 -7.02 2.42 10.43
CA ALA A 30 -5.61 2.79 10.48
C ALA A 30 -4.91 2.48 9.13
N VAL A 31 -5.23 1.32 8.54
CA VAL A 31 -4.72 0.92 7.22
C VAL A 31 -5.16 1.91 6.14
N ASP A 32 -6.44 2.25 6.11
CA ASP A 32 -7.05 3.16 5.15
C ASP A 32 -6.54 4.61 5.32
N GLN A 33 -6.42 5.10 6.57
CA GLN A 33 -5.80 6.40 6.84
C GLN A 33 -4.34 6.45 6.36
N GLN A 34 -3.56 5.39 6.62
CA GLN A 34 -2.17 5.33 6.19
C GLN A 34 -2.03 5.23 4.66
N ALA A 35 -2.88 4.43 4.01
CA ALA A 35 -2.93 4.31 2.56
C ALA A 35 -3.20 5.67 1.92
N ARG A 36 -4.17 6.43 2.44
CA ARG A 36 -4.44 7.81 1.99
C ARG A 36 -3.24 8.73 2.17
N ARG A 37 -2.53 8.66 3.30
CA ARG A 37 -1.30 9.44 3.52
C ARG A 37 -0.24 9.15 2.46
N TRP A 38 -0.02 7.87 2.14
CA TRP A 38 0.95 7.48 1.10
C TRP A 38 0.54 7.91 -0.30
N LEU A 39 -0.75 7.82 -0.63
CA LEU A 39 -1.28 8.29 -1.91
C LEU A 39 -1.12 9.82 -2.05
N HIS A 40 -1.45 10.57 -1.00
CA HIS A 40 -1.29 12.02 -0.99
C HIS A 40 0.19 12.44 -1.10
N ALA A 41 1.08 11.73 -0.41
CA ALA A 41 2.53 11.95 -0.49
C ALA A 41 3.17 11.44 -1.80
N GLY A 42 2.40 10.84 -2.72
CA GLY A 42 2.92 10.36 -4.00
C GLY A 42 3.88 9.17 -3.90
N VAL A 43 3.95 8.48 -2.75
CA VAL A 43 4.95 7.44 -2.44
C VAL A 43 5.01 6.35 -3.52
N PHE A 44 3.86 5.89 -4.00
CA PHE A 44 3.82 4.84 -5.02
C PHE A 44 4.32 5.32 -6.39
N LYS A 45 4.13 6.60 -6.72
CA LYS A 45 4.67 7.19 -7.96
C LYS A 45 6.19 7.29 -7.88
N THR A 46 6.72 7.70 -6.74
CA THR A 46 8.17 7.75 -6.48
C THR A 46 8.78 6.36 -6.63
N ILE A 47 8.23 5.35 -5.97
CA ILE A 47 8.75 3.97 -6.06
C ILE A 47 8.69 3.44 -7.51
N ALA A 48 7.58 3.67 -8.23
CA ALA A 48 7.45 3.24 -9.62
C ALA A 48 8.43 3.97 -10.55
N HIS A 49 8.67 5.26 -10.29
CA HIS A 49 9.66 6.06 -11.03
C HIS A 49 11.09 5.55 -10.78
N ASP A 50 11.46 5.35 -9.52
CA ASP A 50 12.78 4.84 -9.13
C ASP A 50 13.06 3.45 -9.74
N LEU A 51 12.06 2.56 -9.70
CA LEU A 51 12.18 1.23 -10.31
C LEU A 51 12.39 1.32 -11.82
N ARG A 52 11.70 2.23 -12.51
CA ARG A 52 11.88 2.45 -13.96
C ARG A 52 13.28 2.94 -14.29
N ILE A 53 13.89 3.78 -13.45
CA ILE A 53 15.26 4.24 -13.64
C ILE A 53 16.26 3.08 -13.49
N ILE A 54 16.04 2.22 -12.49
CA ILE A 54 16.92 1.06 -12.23
C ILE A 54 16.82 0.02 -13.36
N THR A 55 15.60 -0.29 -13.83
CA THR A 55 15.40 -1.28 -14.91
C THR A 55 15.75 -0.75 -16.30
N GLY A 56 15.76 0.56 -16.50
CA GLY A 56 16.11 1.21 -17.78
C GLY A 56 17.61 1.46 -18.00
N SER A 57 18.48 0.98 -17.10
CA SER A 57 19.94 1.10 -17.21
C SER A 57 20.57 -0.25 -17.56
N THR A 58 20.23 -0.79 -18.74
CA THR A 58 20.93 -1.91 -19.40
C THR A 58 20.74 -1.72 -20.90
#